data_AF-A0A2R2IRC8-F1
#
_entry.id   AF-A0A2R2IRC8-F1
#
_cell.length_a   1.000
_cell.length_b   1.000
_cell.length_c   1.000
_cell.angle_alpha   90.00
_cell.angle_beta   90.00
_cell.angle_gamma   90.00
#
_symmetry.space_group_name_H-M   'P 1'
#
loop_
_entity.id
_entity.type
_entity.pdbx_description
1 polymer ?
#
loop_
_entity_poly.entity_id
_entity_poly.type
_entity_poly.pdbx_seq_one_letter_code
_entity_poly.pdbx_strand_id
1 'polypeptide(L)'
;MNILPAILLLIPALACAAPGASAPRGQARFGEMKAKLLQEHAQRIQILQASQSCIQAAQTPPALKACMETQRQQMEALRPPR
;
A
#
# COMPACT_ATOMS: atom_id res chain seq x y z
N MET A 1 -20.84 -22.30 -45.48
CA MET A 1 -22.28 -22.09 -45.26
C MET A 1 -22.45 -21.51 -43.86
N ASN A 2 -22.94 -20.26 -43.81
CA ASN A 2 -23.38 -19.58 -42.60
C ASN A 2 -24.35 -20.44 -41.80
N ILE A 3 -24.40 -20.25 -40.47
CA ILE A 3 -25.55 -19.63 -39.77
C ILE A 3 -25.08 -19.23 -38.37
N LEU A 4 -25.08 -17.91 -38.15
CA LEU A 4 -25.07 -17.25 -36.85
C LEU A 4 -26.52 -17.27 -36.32
N PRO A 5 -26.75 -17.56 -35.03
CA PRO A 5 -27.84 -16.92 -34.33
C PRO A 5 -27.28 -15.96 -33.28
N ALA A 6 -27.61 -14.69 -33.48
CA ALA A 6 -27.42 -13.61 -32.54
C ALA A 6 -28.17 -13.92 -31.24
N ILE A 7 -27.42 -14.06 -30.14
CA ILE A 7 -27.98 -14.06 -28.79
C ILE A 7 -27.70 -12.68 -28.20
N LEU A 8 -28.65 -11.77 -28.44
CA LEU A 8 -28.82 -10.50 -27.74
C LEU A 8 -29.17 -10.82 -26.28
N LEU A 9 -28.14 -10.99 -25.43
CA LEU A 9 -28.33 -10.98 -23.99
C LEU A 9 -28.50 -9.54 -23.53
N LEU A 10 -29.75 -9.16 -23.33
CA LEU A 10 -30.15 -8.02 -22.50
C LEU A 10 -29.54 -8.18 -21.10
N ILE A 11 -28.53 -7.37 -20.80
CA ILE A 11 -28.01 -7.23 -19.44
C ILE A 11 -28.87 -6.14 -18.76
N PRO A 12 -29.67 -6.48 -17.73
CA PRO A 12 -30.39 -5.47 -16.98
C PRO A 12 -29.37 -4.58 -16.27
N ALA A 13 -29.46 -3.27 -16.52
CA ALA A 13 -28.68 -2.26 -15.82
C ALA A 13 -29.00 -2.35 -14.32
N LEU A 14 -28.12 -3.00 -13.58
CA LEU A 14 -28.11 -2.93 -12.12
C LEU A 14 -27.77 -1.47 -11.79
N ALA A 15 -28.80 -0.69 -11.48
CA ALA A 15 -28.63 0.64 -10.90
C ALA A 15 -27.90 0.44 -9.57
N CYS A 16 -26.58 0.63 -9.56
CA CYS A 16 -25.82 0.77 -8.33
C CYS A 16 -26.43 1.95 -7.57
N ALA A 17 -27.17 1.64 -6.51
CA ALA A 17 -27.52 2.61 -5.49
C ALA A 17 -26.21 3.24 -5.01
N ALA A 18 -26.02 4.52 -5.36
CA ALA A 18 -24.87 5.29 -4.92
C ALA A 18 -24.91 5.35 -3.38
N PRO A 19 -23.85 4.91 -2.67
CA PRO A 19 -23.81 5.04 -1.23
C PRO A 19 -23.88 6.53 -0.88
N GLY A 20 -24.70 6.84 0.13
CA GLY A 20 -25.10 8.20 0.51
C GLY A 20 -23.95 9.20 0.49
N ALA A 21 -24.26 10.35 -0.11
CA ALA A 21 -23.43 11.55 -0.15
C ALA A 21 -23.04 11.99 1.28
N SER A 22 -21.98 11.39 1.81
CA SER A 22 -21.26 11.94 2.94
C SER A 22 -20.44 13.10 2.41
N ALA A 23 -20.71 14.27 2.98
CA ALA A 23 -20.29 15.59 2.53
C ALA A 23 -18.83 15.71 2.01
N PRO A 24 -18.54 16.68 1.11
CA PRO A 24 -17.23 16.91 0.50
C PRO A 24 -16.06 17.06 1.51
N ARG A 25 -16.35 17.46 2.76
CA ARG A 25 -15.36 17.52 3.84
C ARG A 25 -14.88 16.16 4.36
N GLY A 26 -15.73 15.13 4.36
CA GLY A 26 -15.37 13.77 4.79
C GLY A 26 -14.43 13.10 3.80
N GLN A 27 -14.67 13.31 2.50
CA GLN A 27 -13.85 12.80 1.42
C GLN A 27 -12.46 13.46 1.38
N ALA A 28 -12.38 14.76 1.68
CA ALA A 28 -11.10 15.47 1.82
C ALA A 28 -10.25 14.92 2.98
N ARG A 29 -10.84 14.76 4.20
CA ARG A 29 -10.15 14.17 5.36
C ARG A 29 -9.72 12.72 5.12
N PHE A 30 -10.54 11.95 4.43
CA PHE A 30 -10.20 10.59 4.01
C PHE A 30 -9.01 10.58 3.05
N GLY A 31 -9.00 11.49 2.06
CA GLY A 31 -7.90 11.66 1.12
C GLY A 31 -6.58 12.00 1.81
N GLU A 32 -6.60 12.95 2.74
CA GLU A 32 -5.44 13.35 3.55
C GLU A 32 -4.91 12.19 4.40
N MET A 33 -5.80 11.46 5.08
CA MET A 33 -5.42 10.30 5.90
C MET A 33 -4.83 9.18 5.05
N LYS A 34 -5.45 8.87 3.91
CA LYS A 34 -4.94 7.88 2.96
C LYS A 34 -3.55 8.27 2.46
N ALA A 35 -3.35 9.53 2.08
CA ALA A 35 -2.06 10.02 1.60
C ALA A 35 -0.98 9.90 2.68
N LYS A 36 -1.30 10.26 3.93
CA LYS A 36 -0.40 10.10 5.08
C LYS A 36 -0.01 8.64 5.31
N LEU A 37 -0.98 7.73 5.32
CA LEU A 37 -0.71 6.30 5.48
C LEU A 37 0.16 5.74 4.35
N LEU A 38 -0.13 6.13 3.10
CA LEU A 38 0.68 5.72 1.95
C LEU A 38 2.12 6.24 2.07
N GLN A 39 2.32 7.47 2.54
CA GLN A 39 3.64 8.03 2.78
C GLN A 39 4.38 7.27 3.90
N GLU A 40 3.72 6.97 5.02
CA GLU A 40 4.30 6.18 6.12
C GLU A 40 4.68 4.77 5.64
N HIS A 41 3.85 4.14 4.81
CA HIS A 41 4.16 2.85 4.20
C HIS A 41 5.34 2.93 3.24
N ALA A 42 5.39 3.96 2.37
CA ALA A 42 6.50 4.15 1.43
C ALA A 42 7.84 4.27 2.17
N GLN A 43 7.89 5.01 3.28
CA GLN A 43 9.10 5.15 4.10
C GLN A 43 9.51 3.81 4.73
N ARG A 44 8.56 3.04 5.28
CA ARG A 44 8.84 1.72 5.85
C ARG A 44 9.34 0.74 4.79
N ILE A 45 8.74 0.76 3.59
CA ILE A 45 9.17 -0.09 2.47
C ILE A 45 10.62 0.20 2.10
N GLN A 46 11.02 1.47 2.03
CA GLN A 46 12.41 1.85 1.73
C GLN A 46 13.40 1.28 2.76
N ILE A 47 13.08 1.39 4.05
CA ILE A 47 13.93 0.82 5.12
C ILE A 47 14.04 -0.70 4.99
N LEU A 48 12.91 -1.37 4.70
CA LEU A 48 12.91 -2.83 4.55
C LEU A 48 13.70 -3.28 3.32
N GLN A 49 13.59 -2.56 2.20
CA GLN A 49 14.39 -2.84 1.00
C GLN A 49 15.89 -2.65 1.26
N ALA A 50 16.27 -1.56 1.95
CA ALA A 50 17.66 -1.33 2.33
C ALA A 50 18.19 -2.41 3.28
N SER A 51 17.39 -2.81 4.28
CA SER A 51 17.73 -3.91 5.19
C SER A 51 17.91 -5.23 4.44
N GLN A 52 17.00 -5.54 3.50
CA GLN A 52 17.11 -6.74 2.68
C GLN A 52 18.43 -6.78 1.90
N SER A 53 18.81 -5.68 1.25
CA SER A 53 20.09 -5.59 0.54
C SER A 53 21.28 -5.74 1.49
N CYS A 54 21.23 -5.16 2.69
CA CYS A 54 22.27 -5.30 3.69
C CYS A 54 22.44 -6.76 4.14
N ILE A 55 21.32 -7.43 4.46
CA ILE A 55 21.29 -8.83 4.89
C ILE A 55 21.81 -9.74 3.78
N GLN A 56 21.44 -9.50 2.53
CA GLN A 56 21.95 -10.27 1.38
C GLN A 56 23.46 -10.12 1.18
N ALA A 57 24.03 -8.95 1.49
CA ALA A 57 25.46 -8.69 1.39
C ALA A 57 26.26 -9.15 2.62
N ALA A 58 25.59 -9.42 3.75
CA ALA A 58 26.25 -9.80 5.00
C ALA A 58 26.81 -11.23 4.92
N GLN A 59 28.13 -11.34 5.01
CA GLN A 59 28.85 -12.63 4.94
C GLN A 59 29.19 -13.21 6.31
N THR A 60 28.94 -12.47 7.39
CA THR A 60 29.34 -12.86 8.74
C THR A 60 28.24 -12.53 9.77
N PRO A 61 28.15 -13.28 10.88
CA PRO A 61 27.23 -12.98 11.97
C PRO A 61 27.30 -11.53 12.50
N PRO A 62 28.48 -10.90 12.72
CA PRO A 62 28.54 -9.51 13.14
C PRO A 62 28.01 -8.54 12.08
N ALA A 63 28.22 -8.81 10.78
CA ALA A 63 27.67 -7.98 9.71
C ALA A 63 26.13 -8.05 9.68
N LEU A 64 25.56 -9.25 9.86
CA LEU A 64 24.11 -9.42 9.96
C LEU A 64 23.53 -8.65 11.15
N LYS A 65 24.20 -8.71 12.31
CA LYS A 65 23.77 -7.96 13.50
C LYS A 65 23.75 -6.45 13.25
N ALA A 66 24.78 -5.91 12.57
CA ALA A 66 24.83 -4.49 12.22
C ALA A 66 23.69 -4.07 11.27
N CYS A 67 23.33 -4.91 10.29
CA CYS A 67 22.16 -4.68 9.43
C CYS A 67 20.86 -4.58 10.23
N MET A 68 20.66 -5.51 11.18
CA MET A 68 19.45 -5.55 12.01
C MET A 68 19.36 -4.35 12.97
N GLU A 69 20.48 -3.93 13.56
CA GLU A 69 20.53 -2.73 14.41
C GLU A 69 20.24 -1.45 13.62
N THR A 70 20.80 -1.34 12.42
CA THR A 70 20.54 -0.20 11.52
C THR A 70 19.06 -0.13 11.13
N GLN A 71 18.47 -1.27 10.73
CA GLN A 71 17.04 -1.35 10.45
C GLN A 71 16.20 -0.91 11.66
N ARG A 72 16.55 -1.38 12.87
CA ARG A 72 15.84 -1.02 14.10
C ARG A 72 15.89 0.49 14.34
N GLN A 73 17.07 1.10 14.26
CA GLN A 73 17.24 2.55 14.46
C GLN A 73 16.42 3.36 13.46
N GLN A 74 16.43 2.97 12.18
CA GLN A 74 15.65 3.65 11.15
C GLN A 74 14.13 3.51 11.38
N MET A 75 13.66 2.34 11.82
CA MET A 75 12.25 2.13 12.16
C MET A 75 11.83 2.90 13.42
N GLU A 76 12.71 3.02 14.42
CA GLU A 76 12.48 3.83 15.62
C GLU A 76 12.41 5.32 15.29
N ALA A 77 13.22 5.81 14.35
CA ALA A 77 13.18 7.19 13.88
C ALA A 77 11.86 7.57 13.18
N LEU A 78 11.16 6.59 12.58
CA LEU A 78 9.83 6.79 11.99
C LEU A 78 8.69 6.68 13.01
N ARG A 79 8.97 6.38 14.28
CA ARG A 79 7.92 6.22 15.29
C ARG A 79 7.34 7.59 15.66
N PRO A 80 6.03 7.80 15.53
CA PRO A 80 5.42 9.05 15.98
C PRO A 80 5.60 9.19 17.50
N PRO A 81 5.84 10.42 18.02
CA PRO A 81 5.83 10.66 19.45
C PRO A 81 4.47 10.25 20.03
N ARG A 82 4.50 9.55 21.18
CA ARG A 82 3.29 9.12 21.90
C ARG A 82 2.60 10.29 22.58
#